data_AF-A0A7Y3GW23-F1
#
_entry.id   AF-A0A7Y3GW23-F1
#
_cell.length_a   1.000
_cell.length_b   1.000
_cell.length_c   1.000
_cell.angle_alpha   90.00
_cell.angle_beta   90.00
_cell.angle_gamma   90.00
#
_symmetry.space_group_name_H-M   'P 1'
#
loop_
_entity.id
_entity.type
_entity.pdbx_description
1 polymer ?
#
loop_
_entity_poly.entity_id
_entity_poly.type
_entity_poly.pdbx_seq_one_letter_code
_entity_poly.pdbx_strand_id
1 'polypeptide(L)'
;MNHACTTTSDEGLEAIIEEILASESWDEASLDRIQRRHPKDGRGFFNKREILARFRARGRGDEALFSERLRTCPTRSVSGVLPVTVLTKPFPCPGRCVFCPSDVRMPKSYLSNEAVCQRAEANRFDPYLQAWGRLQAYRDMGHPTEKVELIVLGGTWSHYPVDYRRWFVKRLFEALNDFGAGRDRRDAVLRFAPDFRREAAAEAVRGKYNRHVGRVLREARESAAWERCAPSELERVQRENEGAVSRC
;
A
#
# COMPACT_ATOMS: atom_id res chain seq x y z
N MET A 1 -8.99 -36.74 -11.31
CA MET A 1 -10.37 -36.32 -10.98
C MET A 1 -10.27 -35.10 -10.06
N ASN A 2 -10.34 -33.88 -10.60
CA ASN A 2 -10.42 -32.60 -9.85
C ASN A 2 -10.77 -31.45 -10.81
N HIS A 3 -11.89 -31.56 -11.54
CA HIS A 3 -12.31 -30.57 -12.55
C HIS A 3 -13.75 -30.04 -12.38
N ALA A 4 -14.43 -30.34 -11.26
CA ALA A 4 -15.82 -29.93 -11.06
C ALA A 4 -16.03 -28.75 -10.08
N CYS A 5 -14.99 -28.32 -9.35
CA CYS A 5 -15.14 -27.30 -8.29
C CYS A 5 -15.12 -25.86 -8.83
N THR A 6 -14.43 -25.61 -9.95
CA THR A 6 -14.22 -24.24 -10.46
C THR A 6 -15.42 -23.64 -11.19
N THR A 7 -16.31 -24.47 -11.75
CA THR A 7 -17.46 -24.00 -12.53
C THR A 7 -18.57 -23.44 -11.64
N THR A 8 -18.88 -24.10 -10.52
CA THR A 8 -19.95 -23.67 -9.60
C THR A 8 -19.60 -22.38 -8.85
N SER A 9 -18.33 -22.18 -8.50
CA SER A 9 -17.87 -20.93 -7.86
C SER A 9 -17.98 -19.73 -8.79
N ASP A 10 -17.70 -19.91 -10.08
CA ASP A 10 -17.73 -18.85 -11.08
C ASP A 10 -19.17 -18.46 -11.45
N GLU A 11 -20.09 -19.43 -11.53
CA GLU A 11 -21.53 -19.18 -11.73
C GLU A 11 -22.13 -18.39 -10.57
N GLY A 12 -21.79 -18.75 -9.32
CA GLY A 12 -22.25 -18.03 -8.14
C GLY A 12 -21.77 -16.59 -8.09
N LEU A 13 -20.50 -16.33 -8.45
CA LEU A 13 -19.98 -14.96 -8.56
C LEU A 13 -20.71 -14.14 -9.63
N GLU A 14 -20.98 -14.75 -10.78
CA GLU A 14 -21.68 -14.08 -11.87
C GLU A 14 -23.10 -13.70 -11.49
N ALA A 15 -23.83 -14.62 -10.83
CA ALA A 15 -25.19 -14.37 -10.36
C ALA A 15 -25.25 -13.22 -9.34
N ILE A 16 -24.27 -13.16 -8.42
CA ILE A 16 -24.15 -12.04 -7.48
C ILE A 16 -23.93 -10.72 -8.23
N ILE A 17 -23.04 -10.70 -9.23
CA ILE A 17 -22.73 -9.48 -9.99
C ILE A 17 -23.98 -8.98 -10.72
N GLU A 18 -24.69 -9.86 -11.43
CA GLU A 18 -25.92 -9.50 -12.14
C GLU A 18 -26.99 -8.96 -11.19
N GLU A 19 -27.17 -9.60 -10.04
CA GLU A 19 -28.17 -9.16 -9.06
C GLU A 19 -27.80 -7.81 -8.44
N ILE A 20 -26.51 -7.56 -8.20
CA ILE A 20 -26.03 -6.24 -7.78
C ILE A 20 -26.30 -5.20 -8.87
N LEU A 21 -26.06 -5.49 -10.15
CA LEU A 21 -26.28 -4.53 -11.24
C LEU A 21 -27.77 -4.24 -11.46
N ALA A 22 -28.64 -5.25 -11.32
CA ALA A 22 -30.08 -5.11 -11.48
C ALA A 22 -30.77 -4.43 -10.28
N SER A 23 -30.09 -4.30 -9.14
CA SER A 23 -30.69 -3.69 -7.94
C SER A 23 -30.90 -2.18 -8.11
N GLU A 24 -32.15 -1.74 -8.05
CA GLU A 24 -32.54 -0.32 -8.09
C GLU A 24 -32.25 0.41 -6.76
N SER A 25 -32.41 -0.27 -5.63
CA SER A 25 -32.16 0.26 -4.28
C SER A 25 -31.03 -0.48 -3.56
N TRP A 26 -30.28 0.24 -2.73
CA TRP A 26 -29.14 -0.32 -2.01
C TRP A 26 -29.10 0.14 -0.55
N ASP A 27 -29.05 -0.82 0.37
CA ASP A 27 -28.84 -0.59 1.80
C ASP A 27 -27.65 -1.44 2.31
N GLU A 28 -27.31 -1.29 3.59
CA GLU A 28 -26.18 -2.01 4.20
C GLU A 28 -26.36 -3.54 4.22
N ALA A 29 -27.60 -4.03 4.18
CA ALA A 29 -27.95 -5.45 4.19
C ALA A 29 -28.13 -6.04 2.78
N SER A 30 -28.19 -5.22 1.73
CA SER A 30 -28.40 -5.65 0.34
C SER A 30 -27.39 -6.71 -0.08
N LEU A 31 -26.10 -6.49 0.17
CA LEU A 31 -25.08 -7.47 -0.19
C LEU A 31 -25.26 -8.79 0.56
N ASP A 32 -25.55 -8.73 1.85
CA ASP A 32 -25.77 -9.91 2.70
C ASP A 32 -26.96 -10.75 2.20
N ARG A 33 -28.05 -10.08 1.79
CA ARG A 33 -29.23 -10.74 1.18
C ARG A 33 -28.88 -11.44 -0.14
N ILE A 34 -28.11 -10.78 -1.01
CA ILE A 34 -27.66 -11.35 -2.30
C ILE A 34 -26.74 -12.55 -2.06
N GLN A 35 -25.76 -12.43 -1.17
CA GLN A 35 -24.81 -13.50 -0.88
C GLN A 35 -25.47 -14.75 -0.27
N ARG A 36 -26.56 -14.59 0.51
CA ARG A 36 -27.37 -15.72 1.03
C ARG A 36 -28.07 -16.53 -0.06
N ARG A 37 -28.42 -15.91 -1.19
CA ARG A 37 -29.02 -16.62 -2.34
C ARG A 37 -27.99 -17.37 -3.17
N HIS A 38 -26.74 -16.91 -3.16
CA HIS A 38 -25.65 -17.44 -3.98
C HIS A 38 -24.44 -17.83 -3.11
N PRO A 39 -24.55 -18.87 -2.27
CA PRO A 39 -23.47 -19.29 -1.38
C PRO A 39 -22.28 -19.85 -2.16
N LYS A 40 -21.06 -19.55 -1.70
CA LYS A 40 -19.81 -20.03 -2.31
C LYS A 40 -19.68 -21.54 -2.12
N ASP A 41 -19.61 -22.33 -3.18
CA ASP A 41 -19.46 -23.80 -3.12
C ASP A 41 -20.50 -24.48 -2.18
N GLY A 42 -21.71 -23.90 -2.08
CA GLY A 42 -22.75 -24.35 -1.15
C GLY A 42 -22.51 -24.05 0.33
N ARG A 43 -21.42 -23.36 0.69
CA ARG A 43 -21.08 -22.97 2.08
C ARG A 43 -20.37 -21.61 2.17
N GLY A 44 -20.92 -20.71 2.98
CA GLY A 44 -20.31 -19.40 3.24
C GLY A 44 -20.45 -18.42 2.07
N PHE A 45 -19.65 -17.36 2.10
CA PHE A 45 -19.82 -16.19 1.22
C PHE A 45 -18.54 -15.84 0.46
N PHE A 46 -18.72 -15.26 -0.73
CA PHE A 46 -17.64 -14.60 -1.45
C PHE A 46 -17.23 -13.32 -0.75
N ASN A 47 -15.94 -13.08 -0.61
CA ASN A 47 -15.47 -11.82 -0.05
C ASN A 47 -15.64 -10.68 -1.08
N LYS A 48 -15.77 -9.45 -0.61
CA LYS A 48 -16.00 -8.27 -1.47
C LYS A 48 -14.90 -8.08 -2.52
N ARG A 49 -13.65 -8.47 -2.23
CA ARG A 49 -12.53 -8.36 -3.18
C ARG A 49 -12.68 -9.34 -4.33
N GLU A 50 -13.13 -10.57 -4.06
CA GLU A 50 -13.42 -11.59 -5.09
C GLU A 50 -14.50 -11.09 -6.05
N ILE A 51 -15.59 -10.56 -5.50
CA ILE A 51 -16.72 -10.02 -6.30
C ILE A 51 -16.26 -8.84 -7.16
N LEU A 52 -15.53 -7.88 -6.57
CA LEU A 52 -15.04 -6.71 -7.29
C LEU A 52 -14.00 -7.06 -8.36
N ALA A 53 -13.10 -8.00 -8.06
CA ALA A 53 -12.11 -8.48 -9.02
C ALA A 53 -12.78 -9.18 -10.22
N ARG A 54 -13.80 -10.01 -9.95
CA ARG A 54 -14.55 -10.70 -11.01
C ARG A 54 -15.33 -9.72 -11.88
N PHE A 55 -15.99 -8.74 -11.27
CA PHE A 55 -16.68 -7.66 -11.99
C PHE A 55 -15.72 -6.91 -12.94
N ARG A 56 -14.55 -6.49 -12.45
CA ARG A 56 -13.53 -5.81 -13.26
C ARG A 56 -13.02 -6.66 -14.42
N ALA A 57 -12.78 -7.95 -14.18
CA ALA A 57 -12.32 -8.88 -15.22
C ALA A 57 -13.33 -9.03 -16.38
N ARG A 58 -14.60 -8.75 -16.12
CA ARG A 58 -15.69 -8.79 -17.10
C ARG A 58 -15.68 -7.59 -18.05
N GLY A 59 -15.14 -6.45 -17.61
CA GLY A 59 -14.98 -5.24 -18.41
C GLY A 59 -16.29 -4.59 -18.89
N ARG A 60 -17.41 -4.83 -18.20
CA ARG A 60 -18.75 -4.32 -18.55
C ARG A 60 -19.49 -3.84 -17.31
N GLY A 61 -20.28 -2.77 -17.46
CA GLY A 61 -21.05 -2.15 -16.38
C GLY A 61 -20.40 -0.90 -15.79
N ASP A 62 -21.12 -0.22 -14.90
CA ASP A 62 -20.63 0.99 -14.22
C ASP A 62 -19.77 0.60 -12.99
N GLU A 63 -18.45 0.70 -13.13
CA GLU A 63 -17.52 0.39 -12.04
C GLU A 63 -17.63 1.35 -10.85
N ALA A 64 -17.99 2.61 -11.08
CA ALA A 64 -18.09 3.59 -10.00
C ALA A 64 -19.24 3.22 -9.07
N LEU A 65 -20.42 2.97 -9.64
CA LEU A 65 -21.60 2.52 -8.89
C LEU A 65 -21.36 1.17 -8.21
N PHE A 66 -20.76 0.22 -8.93
CA PHE A 66 -20.51 -1.11 -8.39
C PHE A 66 -19.50 -1.10 -7.23
N SER A 67 -18.41 -0.33 -7.37
CA SER A 67 -17.40 -0.17 -6.32
C SER A 67 -17.97 0.54 -5.10
N GLU A 68 -18.86 1.52 -5.28
CA GLU A 68 -19.53 2.20 -4.17
C GLU A 68 -20.36 1.23 -3.33
N ARG A 69 -21.13 0.36 -3.99
CA ARG A 69 -21.97 -0.67 -3.35
C ARG A 69 -21.16 -1.70 -2.55
N LEU A 70 -19.94 -2.01 -3.01
CA LEU A 70 -19.03 -2.96 -2.36
C LEU A 70 -17.97 -2.31 -1.46
N ARG A 71 -17.94 -0.99 -1.34
CA ARG A 71 -16.92 -0.28 -0.58
C ARG A 71 -16.91 -0.71 0.89
N THR A 72 -15.71 -0.82 1.46
CA THR A 72 -15.53 -1.20 2.87
C THR A 72 -14.97 -0.04 3.68
N CYS A 73 -15.52 0.23 4.87
CA CYS A 73 -15.16 1.41 5.70
C CYS A 73 -15.25 2.73 4.92
N PRO A 74 -16.46 3.15 4.50
CA PRO A 74 -16.67 4.34 3.65
C PRO A 74 -16.11 5.63 4.27
N THR A 75 -16.03 5.69 5.61
CA THR A 75 -15.43 6.79 6.38
C THR A 75 -14.00 7.14 5.97
N ARG A 76 -13.24 6.20 5.38
CA ARG A 76 -11.85 6.40 4.95
C ARG A 76 -11.66 7.29 3.72
N SER A 77 -12.72 7.57 2.97
CA SER A 77 -12.65 8.36 1.73
C SER A 77 -13.78 9.38 1.61
N VAL A 78 -14.34 9.83 2.74
CA VAL A 78 -15.50 10.76 2.76
C VAL A 78 -15.14 12.11 2.17
N SER A 79 -13.92 12.60 2.43
CA SER A 79 -13.41 13.86 1.87
C SER A 79 -13.09 13.76 0.37
N GLY A 80 -13.22 12.57 -0.23
CA GLY A 80 -12.75 12.31 -1.59
C GLY A 80 -11.22 12.27 -1.73
N VAL A 81 -10.47 12.35 -0.62
CA VAL A 81 -9.01 12.25 -0.59
C VAL A 81 -8.60 11.00 0.21
N LEU A 82 -7.71 10.18 -0.35
CA LEU A 82 -7.23 8.96 0.28
C LEU A 82 -5.91 9.16 1.02
N PRO A 83 -5.85 8.94 2.34
CA PRO A 83 -4.59 9.00 3.06
C PRO A 83 -3.72 7.78 2.76
N VAL A 84 -2.51 8.02 2.25
CA VAL A 84 -1.48 7.01 1.98
C VAL A 84 -0.30 7.28 2.90
N THR A 85 -0.26 6.53 4.00
CA THR A 85 0.81 6.60 5.00
C THR A 85 1.96 5.67 4.64
N VAL A 86 3.17 6.21 4.58
CA VAL A 86 4.42 5.48 4.30
C VAL A 86 5.42 5.70 5.43
N LEU A 87 6.30 4.72 5.67
CA LEU A 87 7.37 4.82 6.66
C LEU A 87 8.73 4.90 5.95
N THR A 88 9.58 5.79 6.44
CA THR A 88 11.00 5.82 6.05
C THR A 88 11.76 4.62 6.62
N LYS A 89 12.93 4.30 6.05
CA LYS A 89 13.80 3.23 6.59
C LYS A 89 14.38 3.59 7.96
N PRO A 90 14.77 2.62 8.80
CA PRO A 90 15.51 2.90 10.03
C PRO A 90 16.76 3.74 9.78
N PHE A 91 16.92 4.82 10.56
CA PHE A 91 18.07 5.73 10.47
C PHE A 91 18.49 6.21 11.87
N PRO A 92 19.77 6.53 12.11
CA PRO A 92 20.23 7.08 13.38
C PRO A 92 19.49 8.38 13.71
N CYS A 93 19.16 8.58 14.98
CA CYS A 93 18.47 9.78 15.44
C CYS A 93 19.40 10.62 16.31
N PRO A 94 19.48 11.95 16.12
CA PRO A 94 20.32 12.81 16.96
C PRO A 94 19.73 12.98 18.37
N GLY A 95 18.43 12.73 18.54
CA GLY A 95 17.73 12.84 19.81
C GLY A 95 18.11 11.74 20.81
N ARG A 96 18.13 12.12 22.10
CA ARG A 96 18.36 11.21 23.24
C ARG A 96 17.11 11.09 24.12
N CYS A 97 15.94 10.96 23.49
CA CYS A 97 14.67 10.87 24.20
C CYS A 97 14.53 9.50 24.89
N VAL A 98 14.36 9.52 26.21
CA VAL A 98 14.21 8.31 27.05
C VAL A 98 12.88 7.59 26.83
N PHE A 99 11.86 8.30 26.34
CA PHE A 99 10.53 7.75 26.07
C PHE A 99 10.41 7.12 24.68
N CYS A 100 11.34 7.38 23.76
CA CYS A 100 11.26 6.85 22.41
C CYS A 100 11.56 5.33 22.40
N PRO A 101 10.62 4.48 21.95
CA PRO A 101 10.94 3.09 21.68
C PRO A 101 12.06 2.98 20.64
N SER A 102 12.82 1.89 20.76
CA SER A 102 14.09 1.70 20.06
C SER A 102 14.16 0.32 19.41
N ASP A 103 13.10 -0.07 18.69
CA ASP A 103 13.10 -1.28 17.86
C ASP A 103 14.06 -1.07 16.68
N VAL A 104 15.06 -1.92 16.52
CA VAL A 104 16.07 -1.80 15.46
C VAL A 104 15.53 -2.13 14.07
N ARG A 105 14.37 -2.80 14.00
CA ARG A 105 13.64 -3.07 12.75
C ARG A 105 12.92 -1.85 12.20
N MET A 106 12.67 -0.85 13.04
CA MET A 106 11.80 0.27 12.74
C MET A 106 12.53 1.60 12.89
N PRO A 107 12.04 2.68 12.26
CA PRO A 107 12.45 4.03 12.63
C PRO A 107 12.20 4.30 14.11
N LYS A 108 12.96 5.23 14.68
CA LYS A 108 12.72 5.70 16.06
C LYS A 108 11.26 6.07 16.28
N SER A 109 10.76 5.75 17.47
CA SER A 109 9.39 5.98 17.93
C SER A 109 8.33 5.00 17.41
N TYR A 110 8.67 4.09 16.51
CA TYR A 110 7.74 3.10 15.96
C TYR A 110 8.05 1.68 16.44
N LEU A 111 7.01 0.87 16.57
CA LEU A 111 7.10 -0.55 16.94
C LEU A 111 6.69 -1.45 15.78
N SER A 112 7.41 -2.56 15.62
CA SER A 112 7.20 -3.53 14.53
C SER A 112 5.85 -4.24 14.54
N ASN A 113 5.14 -4.24 15.67
CA ASN A 113 3.81 -4.82 15.79
C ASN A 113 2.67 -3.86 15.37
N GLU A 114 2.98 -2.62 14.98
CA GLU A 114 1.99 -1.69 14.47
C GLU A 114 1.65 -1.96 13.00
N ALA A 115 0.38 -1.78 12.61
CA ALA A 115 -0.07 -2.14 11.27
C ALA A 115 0.63 -1.37 10.13
N VAL A 116 0.97 -0.10 10.32
CA VAL A 116 1.72 0.68 9.32
C VAL A 116 3.16 0.18 9.20
N CYS A 117 3.79 -0.10 10.34
CA CYS A 117 5.15 -0.62 10.45
C CYS A 117 5.30 -1.99 9.79
N GLN A 118 4.37 -2.91 10.05
CA GLN A 118 4.36 -4.23 9.41
C GLN A 118 4.28 -4.13 7.89
N ARG A 119 3.47 -3.20 7.35
CA ARG A 119 3.39 -2.96 5.90
C ARG A 119 4.67 -2.33 5.35
N ALA A 120 5.29 -1.42 6.08
CA ALA A 120 6.54 -0.80 5.66
C ALA A 120 7.68 -1.83 5.62
N GLU A 121 7.79 -2.65 6.65
CA GLU A 121 8.74 -3.77 6.72
C GLU A 121 8.47 -4.82 5.63
N ALA A 122 7.19 -5.14 5.37
CA ALA A 122 6.78 -6.02 4.26
C ALA A 122 7.30 -5.50 2.91
N ASN A 123 7.28 -4.19 2.72
CA ASN A 123 7.75 -3.49 1.52
C ASN A 123 9.20 -3.02 1.61
N ARG A 124 9.99 -3.54 2.56
CA ARG A 124 11.41 -3.21 2.73
C ARG A 124 11.70 -1.70 2.88
N PHE A 125 10.74 -0.95 3.41
CA PHE A 125 10.77 0.51 3.52
C PHE A 125 10.97 1.25 2.18
N ASP A 126 10.75 0.59 1.04
CA ASP A 126 10.82 1.23 -0.27
C ASP A 126 9.55 2.10 -0.48
N PRO A 127 9.70 3.40 -0.77
CA PRO A 127 8.57 4.32 -0.95
C PRO A 127 7.62 3.90 -2.08
N TYR A 128 8.14 3.39 -3.20
CA TYR A 128 7.32 2.99 -4.34
C TYR A 128 6.47 1.77 -4.00
N LEU A 129 7.09 0.74 -3.42
CA LEU A 129 6.38 -0.48 -3.00
C LEU A 129 5.27 -0.17 -1.98
N GLN A 130 5.56 0.71 -1.02
CA GLN A 130 4.59 1.12 0.01
C GLN A 130 3.40 1.89 -0.58
N ALA A 131 3.65 2.91 -1.41
CA ALA A 131 2.60 3.72 -2.01
C ALA A 131 1.74 2.88 -2.98
N TRP A 132 2.38 2.13 -3.88
CA TRP A 132 1.67 1.27 -4.83
C TRP A 132 0.80 0.23 -4.13
N GLY A 133 1.39 -0.51 -3.18
CA GLY A 133 0.69 -1.55 -2.44
C GLY A 133 -0.50 -0.98 -1.66
N ARG A 134 -0.37 0.25 -1.14
CA ARG A 134 -1.47 0.92 -0.44
C ARG A 134 -2.60 1.34 -1.37
N LEU A 135 -2.27 1.90 -2.54
CA LEU A 135 -3.27 2.25 -3.56
C LEU A 135 -4.00 1.02 -4.10
N GLN A 136 -3.26 -0.06 -4.38
CA GLN A 136 -3.85 -1.34 -4.77
C GLN A 136 -4.85 -1.82 -3.73
N ALA A 137 -4.48 -1.81 -2.44
CA ALA A 137 -5.38 -2.21 -1.38
C ALA A 137 -6.65 -1.35 -1.30
N TYR A 138 -6.55 -0.03 -1.52
CA TYR A 138 -7.72 0.85 -1.57
C TYR A 138 -8.61 0.56 -2.78
N ARG A 139 -8.02 0.36 -3.96
CA ARG A 139 -8.74 -0.03 -5.19
C ARG A 139 -9.45 -1.37 -5.02
N ASP A 140 -8.83 -2.35 -4.36
CA ASP A 140 -9.42 -3.65 -4.07
C ASP A 140 -10.55 -3.56 -3.03
N MET A 141 -10.56 -2.51 -2.22
CA MET A 141 -11.64 -2.20 -1.26
C MET A 141 -12.75 -1.31 -1.85
N GLY A 142 -12.68 -0.97 -3.15
CA GLY A 142 -13.68 -0.15 -3.84
C GLY A 142 -13.57 1.35 -3.55
N HIS A 143 -12.41 1.85 -3.09
CA HIS A 143 -12.21 3.29 -2.93
C HIS A 143 -11.66 3.93 -4.21
N PRO A 144 -12.07 5.17 -4.53
CA PRO A 144 -11.50 5.94 -5.64
C PRO A 144 -10.06 6.35 -5.31
N THR A 145 -9.13 6.11 -6.24
CA THR A 145 -7.68 6.34 -6.03
C THR A 145 -7.13 7.57 -6.75
N GLU A 146 -7.99 8.51 -7.11
CA GLU A 146 -7.63 9.66 -7.94
C GLU A 146 -6.89 10.75 -7.15
N LYS A 147 -7.34 11.02 -5.92
CA LYS A 147 -6.80 12.06 -5.05
C LYS A 147 -6.22 11.43 -3.80
N VAL A 148 -4.95 11.69 -3.54
CA VAL A 148 -4.17 11.01 -2.50
C VAL A 148 -3.50 12.04 -1.60
N GLU A 149 -3.53 11.83 -0.30
CA GLU A 149 -2.71 12.57 0.65
C GLU A 149 -1.54 11.68 1.09
N LEU A 150 -0.32 12.05 0.70
CA LEU A 150 0.88 11.32 1.11
C LEU A 150 1.32 11.76 2.51
N ILE A 151 1.34 10.81 3.46
CA ILE A 151 1.77 11.06 4.84
C ILE A 151 3.07 10.27 5.09
N VAL A 152 4.18 10.99 5.19
CA VAL A 152 5.50 10.39 5.47
C VAL A 152 5.73 10.35 6.97
N LEU A 153 5.81 9.14 7.51
CA LEU A 153 6.09 8.86 8.91
C LEU A 153 7.52 8.33 9.11
N GLY A 154 7.98 8.35 10.35
CA GLY A 154 9.28 7.81 10.76
C GLY A 154 9.93 8.62 11.87
N GLY A 155 11.25 8.46 12.01
CA GLY A 155 12.03 9.15 13.04
C GLY A 155 12.18 10.65 12.75
N THR A 156 13.39 11.11 12.46
CA THR A 156 13.67 12.53 12.26
C THR A 156 13.86 12.85 10.78
N TRP A 157 12.78 13.17 10.06
CA TRP A 157 12.81 13.45 8.60
C TRP A 157 13.97 14.34 8.17
N SER A 158 14.13 15.49 8.84
CA SER A 158 15.18 16.47 8.53
C SER A 158 16.62 15.99 8.76
N HIS A 159 16.81 14.88 9.47
CA HIS A 159 18.13 14.29 9.72
C HIS A 159 18.58 13.33 8.61
N TYR A 160 17.66 12.87 7.76
CA TYR A 160 18.04 12.10 6.59
C TYR A 160 18.77 12.98 5.57
N PRO A 161 19.76 12.43 4.83
CA PRO A 161 20.43 13.15 3.74
C PRO A 161 19.42 13.77 2.78
N VAL A 162 19.73 14.97 2.26
CA VAL A 162 18.86 15.68 1.32
C VAL A 162 18.56 14.84 0.08
N ASP A 163 19.58 14.15 -0.46
CA ASP A 163 19.43 13.27 -1.62
C ASP A 163 18.44 12.12 -1.35
N TYR A 164 18.52 11.49 -0.17
CA TYR A 164 17.58 10.44 0.24
C TYR A 164 16.16 10.99 0.33
N ARG A 165 15.97 12.17 0.94
CA ARG A 165 14.64 12.78 1.05
C ARG A 165 14.02 13.07 -0.32
N ARG A 166 14.81 13.61 -1.26
CA ARG A 166 14.38 13.88 -2.64
C ARG A 166 14.05 12.59 -3.37
N TRP A 167 14.93 11.60 -3.28
CA TRP A 167 14.73 10.27 -3.85
C TRP A 167 13.44 9.65 -3.30
N PHE A 168 13.22 9.72 -1.98
CA PHE A 168 12.04 9.14 -1.35
C PHE A 168 10.75 9.74 -1.91
N VAL A 169 10.66 11.08 -1.99
CA VAL A 169 9.48 11.76 -2.56
C VAL A 169 9.33 11.47 -4.05
N LYS A 170 10.43 11.47 -4.83
CA LYS A 170 10.40 11.11 -6.26
C LYS A 170 9.76 9.74 -6.46
N ARG A 171 10.20 8.74 -5.70
CA ARG A 171 9.69 7.37 -5.80
C ARG A 171 8.21 7.25 -5.43
N LEU A 172 7.71 8.09 -4.52
CA LEU A 172 6.27 8.17 -4.21
C LEU A 172 5.49 8.67 -5.44
N PHE A 173 5.92 9.77 -6.07
CA PHE A 173 5.27 10.27 -7.27
C PHE A 173 5.35 9.28 -8.44
N GLU A 174 6.48 8.60 -8.62
CA GLU A 174 6.60 7.53 -9.63
C GLU A 174 5.57 6.42 -9.39
N ALA A 175 5.31 6.03 -8.14
CA ALA A 175 4.28 5.05 -7.82
C ALA A 175 2.88 5.55 -8.14
N LEU A 176 2.56 6.81 -7.83
CA LEU A 176 1.27 7.40 -8.18
C LEU A 176 1.06 7.47 -9.70
N ASN A 177 2.08 7.95 -10.44
CA ASN A 177 2.06 8.08 -11.89
C ASN A 177 1.88 6.73 -12.59
N ASP A 178 2.67 5.74 -12.16
CA ASP A 178 2.55 4.39 -12.69
C ASP A 178 1.17 3.80 -12.35
N PHE A 179 0.57 4.12 -11.19
CA PHE A 179 -0.69 3.50 -10.73
C PHE A 179 -1.85 4.00 -11.56
N GLY A 180 -1.89 5.32 -11.75
CA GLY A 180 -2.82 5.95 -12.66
C GLY A 180 -2.71 5.43 -14.10
N ALA A 181 -1.52 5.01 -14.52
CA ALA A 181 -1.27 4.46 -15.86
C ALA A 181 -1.36 2.92 -15.94
N GLY A 182 -1.74 2.24 -14.85
CA GLY A 182 -1.86 0.78 -14.81
C GLY A 182 -0.53 0.01 -14.91
N ARG A 183 0.62 0.63 -14.63
CA ARG A 183 1.96 0.04 -14.76
C ARG A 183 2.48 -0.51 -13.43
N ASP A 184 2.28 -1.79 -13.14
CA ASP A 184 2.84 -2.38 -11.92
C ASP A 184 4.33 -2.74 -12.09
N ARG A 185 5.23 -2.01 -11.42
CA ARG A 185 6.68 -2.31 -11.41
C ARG A 185 7.19 -2.86 -10.09
N ARG A 186 6.30 -3.29 -9.17
CA ARG A 186 6.71 -3.73 -7.83
C ARG A 186 7.72 -4.88 -7.87
N ASP A 187 7.54 -5.86 -8.74
CA ASP A 187 8.47 -6.99 -8.86
C ASP A 187 9.87 -6.55 -9.29
N ALA A 188 9.95 -5.57 -10.20
CA ALA A 188 11.22 -5.02 -10.62
C ALA A 188 11.93 -4.29 -9.47
N VAL A 189 11.19 -3.49 -8.69
CA VAL A 189 11.72 -2.75 -7.55
C VAL A 189 12.16 -3.70 -6.42
N LEU A 190 11.35 -4.72 -6.12
CA LEU A 190 11.62 -5.67 -5.04
C LEU A 190 12.90 -6.49 -5.26
N ARG A 191 13.31 -6.72 -6.51
CA ARG A 191 14.58 -7.39 -6.83
C ARG A 191 15.81 -6.60 -6.36
N PHE A 192 15.71 -5.27 -6.29
CA PHE A 192 16.84 -4.40 -5.93
C PHE A 192 16.69 -3.76 -4.55
N ALA A 193 15.47 -3.71 -4.00
CA ALA A 193 15.21 -3.11 -2.69
C ALA A 193 15.94 -3.90 -1.57
N PRO A 194 16.77 -3.24 -0.74
CA PRO A 194 17.53 -3.90 0.33
C PRO A 194 16.58 -4.47 1.39
N ASP A 195 16.86 -5.68 1.88
CA ASP A 195 16.03 -6.34 2.89
C ASP A 195 16.53 -6.09 4.31
N PHE A 196 16.05 -5.00 4.92
CA PHE A 196 16.39 -4.60 6.29
C PHE A 196 15.94 -5.61 7.36
N ARG A 197 15.13 -6.62 7.04
CA ARG A 197 14.71 -7.64 8.02
C ARG A 197 15.84 -8.59 8.37
N ARG A 198 16.71 -8.90 7.40
CA ARG A 198 17.83 -9.86 7.57
C ARG A 198 18.85 -9.35 8.59
N GLU A 199 18.95 -8.03 8.76
CA GLU A 199 19.94 -7.37 9.60
C GLU A 199 19.45 -7.11 11.04
N ALA A 200 18.15 -7.31 11.29
CA ALA A 200 17.50 -6.95 12.55
C ALA A 200 17.11 -8.16 13.43
N ALA A 201 17.41 -9.39 12.99
CA ALA A 201 17.26 -10.61 13.80
C ALA A 201 18.22 -10.68 15.00
N ALA A 202 19.21 -9.79 15.08
CA ALA A 202 20.11 -9.67 16.21
C ALA A 202 19.51 -8.76 17.29
N GLU A 203 18.89 -9.39 18.30
CA GLU A 203 18.51 -8.92 19.64
C GLU A 203 18.16 -7.43 19.85
N ALA A 204 17.05 -7.20 20.56
CA ALA A 204 16.63 -5.90 21.05
C ALA A 204 17.66 -5.29 22.02
N VAL A 205 18.72 -4.68 21.49
CA VAL A 205 19.75 -4.04 22.32
C VAL A 205 19.21 -2.70 22.82
N ARG A 206 18.62 -2.71 24.02
CA ARG A 206 18.32 -1.48 24.78
C ARG A 206 19.58 -0.60 24.79
N GLY A 207 19.42 0.65 24.38
CA GLY A 207 20.49 1.66 24.43
C GLY A 207 21.52 1.64 23.30
N LYS A 208 21.41 0.79 22.27
CA LYS A 208 22.37 0.77 21.13
C LYS A 208 21.78 0.97 19.73
N TYR A 209 20.54 1.47 19.62
CA TYR A 209 19.88 1.69 18.32
C TYR A 209 20.76 2.42 17.28
N ASN A 210 21.28 3.61 17.59
CA ASN A 210 22.10 4.37 16.64
C ASN A 210 23.38 3.62 16.23
N ARG A 211 23.95 2.83 17.15
CA ARG A 211 25.14 2.02 16.88
C ARG A 211 24.82 0.88 15.91
N HIS A 212 23.71 0.17 16.15
CA HIS A 212 23.25 -0.93 15.31
C HIS A 212 22.85 -0.44 13.92
N VAL A 213 21.92 0.51 13.84
CA VAL A 213 21.45 1.08 12.57
C VAL A 213 22.60 1.76 11.83
N GLY A 214 23.48 2.45 12.54
CA GLY A 214 24.67 3.04 11.93
C GLY A 214 25.64 2.00 11.35
N ARG A 215 25.79 0.84 11.98
CA ARG A 215 26.59 -0.28 11.44
C ARG A 215 25.94 -0.84 10.18
N VAL A 216 24.66 -1.17 10.26
CA VAL A 216 23.87 -1.68 9.13
C VAL A 216 23.94 -0.73 7.93
N LEU A 217 23.73 0.57 8.14
CA LEU A 217 23.83 1.55 7.06
C LEU A 217 25.25 1.74 6.53
N ARG A 218 26.30 1.43 7.31
CA ARG A 218 27.68 1.42 6.83
C ARG A 218 27.98 0.20 5.98
N GLU A 219 27.48 -0.97 6.38
CA GLU A 219 27.56 -2.21 5.61
C GLU A 219 26.76 -2.06 4.30
N ALA A 220 25.58 -1.46 4.35
CA ALA A 220 24.76 -1.12 3.18
C ALA A 220 25.29 0.10 2.37
N ARG A 221 26.25 0.88 2.90
CA ARG A 221 26.74 2.13 2.28
C ARG A 221 27.52 1.90 0.99
N GLU A 222 28.07 0.69 0.80
CA GLU A 222 28.64 0.26 -0.48
C GLU A 222 27.57 0.17 -1.58
N SER A 223 26.28 0.15 -1.20
CA SER A 223 25.14 0.10 -2.13
C SER A 223 24.34 1.41 -2.23
N ALA A 224 24.49 2.40 -1.34
CA ALA A 224 23.58 3.58 -1.26
C ALA A 224 23.68 4.62 -2.41
N ALA A 225 24.35 4.31 -3.52
CA ALA A 225 24.41 5.18 -4.70
C ALA A 225 23.03 5.39 -5.35
N TRP A 226 22.11 4.42 -5.23
CA TRP A 226 20.79 4.45 -5.87
C TRP A 226 19.71 5.24 -5.13
N GLU A 227 19.93 5.61 -3.86
CA GLU A 227 19.01 6.47 -3.07
C GLU A 227 19.30 7.97 -3.27
N ARG A 228 19.62 8.34 -4.51
CA ARG A 228 19.97 9.71 -4.87
C ARG A 228 19.01 10.24 -5.93
N CYS A 229 18.79 11.54 -5.87
CA CYS A 229 17.91 12.23 -6.79
C CYS A 229 18.37 13.68 -6.90
N ALA A 230 18.68 14.11 -8.12
CA ALA A 230 18.89 15.51 -8.41
C ALA A 230 17.56 16.28 -8.24
N PRO A 231 17.59 17.59 -7.88
CA PRO A 231 16.39 18.41 -7.81
C PRO A 231 15.55 18.38 -9.09
N SER A 232 16.19 18.47 -10.25
CA SER A 232 15.53 18.47 -11.56
C SER A 232 14.77 17.17 -11.86
N GLU A 233 15.27 16.02 -11.38
CA GLU A 233 14.58 14.75 -11.53
C GLU A 233 13.28 14.70 -10.72
N LEU A 234 13.32 15.20 -9.49
CA LEU A 234 12.14 15.27 -8.63
C LEU A 234 11.09 16.19 -9.23
N GLU A 235 11.49 17.40 -9.66
CA GLU A 235 10.60 18.37 -10.29
C GLU A 235 9.93 17.81 -11.54
N ARG A 236 10.68 17.08 -12.38
CA ARG A 236 10.11 16.44 -13.58
C ARG A 236 9.00 15.45 -13.21
N VAL A 237 9.26 14.54 -12.28
CA VAL A 237 8.27 13.52 -11.88
C VAL A 237 7.06 14.15 -11.17
N GLN A 238 7.28 15.22 -10.40
CA GLN A 238 6.20 15.98 -9.79
C GLN A 238 5.28 16.60 -10.85
N ARG A 239 5.84 17.25 -11.88
CA ARG A 239 5.05 17.80 -13.00
C ARG A 239 4.25 16.74 -13.74
N GLU A 240 4.82 15.54 -13.91
CA GLU A 240 4.09 14.40 -14.45
C GLU A 240 2.91 14.00 -13.54
N ASN A 241 3.06 14.09 -12.21
CA ASN A 241 2.01 13.74 -11.26
C ASN A 241 0.85 14.73 -11.21
N GLU A 242 1.10 16.02 -11.44
CA GLU A 242 0.06 17.05 -11.49
C GLU A 242 -1.05 16.71 -12.50
N GLY A 243 -0.70 16.05 -13.61
CA GLY A 243 -1.63 15.58 -14.65
C GLY A 243 -2.03 14.11 -14.55
N ALA A 244 -1.56 13.37 -13.54
CA ALA A 244 -1.82 11.94 -13.44
C ALA A 244 -3.24 11.63 -12.93
N VAL A 245 -3.72 10.42 -13.26
CA VAL A 245 -5.01 9.91 -12.77
C VAL A 245 -4.99 9.79 -11.25
N SER A 246 -3.94 9.16 -10.69
CA SER A 246 -3.67 9.15 -9.26
C SER A 246 -2.65 10.23 -8.94
N ARG A 247 -3.07 11.26 -8.20
CA ARG A 247 -2.24 12.44 -7.90
C ARG A 247 -2.33 12.87 -6.44
N CYS A 248 -1.27 13.51 -5.98
CA CYS A 248 -1.15 14.11 -4.66
C CYS A 248 -1.18 15.64 -4.75
#